data_AF-A0ABD0PX17-F1
#
_entry.id   AF-A0ABD0PX17-F1
#
_cell.length_a   1.000
_cell.length_b   1.000
_cell.length_c   1.000
_cell.angle_alpha   90.00
_cell.angle_beta   90.00
_cell.angle_gamma   90.00
#
_symmetry.space_group_name_H-M   'P 1'
#
loop_
_entity.id
_entity.type
_entity.pdbx_description
1 polymer ?
#
loop_
_entity_poly.entity_id
_entity_poly.type
_entity_poly.pdbx_seq_one_letter_code
_entity_poly.pdbx_strand_id
1 'polypeptide(L)' 'APYWTSPEKMEKKLHAVPAANTVKFRCAAAGNPKPEMRWLKNGKPFKQEDRMGGYK' A
#
# COMPACT_ATOMS: atom_id res chain seq x y z
N ALA A 1 8.17 2.68 19.22
CA ALA A 1 8.39 2.41 17.78
C ALA A 1 7.08 1.91 17.14
N PRO A 2 6.88 2.06 15.82
CA PRO A 2 5.68 1.56 15.14
C PRO A 2 5.62 0.02 15.11
N TYR A 3 4.42 -0.55 15.14
CA TYR A 3 4.18 -1.98 15.03
C TYR A 3 2.92 -2.30 14.22
N TRP A 4 2.84 -3.50 13.66
CA TRP A 4 1.67 -3.96 12.90
C TRP A 4 0.52 -4.34 13.84
N THR A 5 -0.67 -3.84 13.55
CA THR A 5 -1.89 -4.21 14.30
C THR A 5 -2.66 -5.37 13.68
N SER A 6 -2.30 -5.78 12.46
CA SER A 6 -2.90 -6.92 11.74
C SER A 6 -1.83 -7.63 10.90
N PRO A 7 -0.86 -8.30 11.54
CA PRO A 7 0.28 -8.93 10.86
C PRO A 7 -0.15 -9.99 9.84
N GLU A 8 -1.21 -10.73 10.10
CA GLU A 8 -1.73 -11.79 9.21
C GLU A 8 -2.14 -11.23 7.83
N LYS A 9 -2.61 -9.98 7.78
CA LYS A 9 -2.99 -9.32 6.53
C LYS A 9 -1.79 -8.85 5.70
N MET A 10 -0.59 -8.88 6.28
CA MET A 10 0.67 -8.50 5.63
C MET A 10 1.43 -9.70 5.06
N GLU A 11 1.03 -10.93 5.38
CA GLU A 11 1.68 -12.15 4.89
C GLU A 11 1.49 -12.31 3.37
N LYS A 12 0.35 -11.87 2.84
CA LYS A 12 0.09 -11.87 1.40
C LYS A 12 0.88 -10.75 0.71
N LYS A 13 2.09 -11.08 0.25
CA LYS A 13 2.99 -10.14 -0.46
C LYS A 13 2.65 -9.96 -1.95
N LEU A 14 2.04 -10.98 -2.58
CA LEU A 14 1.69 -10.96 -4.00
C LEU A 14 0.18 -10.78 -4.19
N HIS A 15 -0.20 -9.67 -4.84
CA HIS A 15 -1.58 -9.38 -5.22
C HIS A 15 -1.75 -9.51 -6.74
N ALA A 16 -1.96 -10.74 -7.23
CA ALA A 16 -2.35 -10.98 -8.62
C ALA A 16 -3.85 -10.73 -8.78
N VAL A 17 -4.21 -9.70 -9.55
CA VAL A 17 -5.60 -9.30 -9.79
C VAL A 17 -5.78 -9.08 -11.31
N PRO A 18 -6.88 -9.54 -11.93
CA PRO A 18 -7.14 -9.30 -13.34
C PRO A 18 -7.14 -7.81 -13.71
N ALA A 19 -6.88 -7.52 -14.99
CA ALA A 19 -7.04 -6.17 -15.53
C ALA A 19 -8.46 -5.64 -15.29
N ALA A 20 -8.60 -4.31 -15.25
CA ALA A 20 -9.84 -3.57 -14.96
C ALA A 20 -10.41 -3.71 -13.52
N ASN A 21 -9.77 -4.49 -12.64
CA ASN A 21 -10.13 -4.54 -11.23
C ASN A 21 -9.32 -3.54 -10.38
N THR A 22 -9.89 -3.16 -9.23
CA THR A 22 -9.23 -2.27 -8.26
C THR A 22 -8.41 -3.07 -7.25
N VAL A 23 -7.16 -2.65 -7.02
CA VAL A 23 -6.28 -3.23 -6.00
C VAL A 23 -6.22 -2.30 -4.78
N LYS A 24 -6.27 -2.88 -3.58
CA LYS A 24 -6.13 -2.15 -2.31
C LYS A 24 -5.04 -2.77 -1.44
N PHE A 25 -3.99 -2.01 -1.19
CA PHE A 25 -2.98 -2.35 -0.19
C PHE A 25 -3.33 -1.70 1.15
N ARG A 26 -3.04 -2.38 2.26
CA ARG A 26 -3.23 -1.86 3.62
C ARG A 26 -1.99 -2.18 4.44
N CYS A 27 -1.54 -1.22 5.24
CA CYS A 27 -0.45 -1.37 6.22
C CYS A 27 -0.96 -0.84 7.56
N ALA A 28 -1.69 -1.68 8.32
CA ALA A 28 -2.28 -1.27 9.59
C ALA A 28 -1.18 -1.21 10.67
N ALA A 29 -0.80 0.00 11.06
CA ALA A 29 0.26 0.24 12.03
C ALA A 29 -0.20 1.18 13.15
N ALA A 30 0.31 0.94 14.35
CA ALA A 30 0.11 1.77 15.52
C ALA A 30 1.46 2.13 16.16
N GLY A 31 1.45 3.15 17.01
CA GLY A 31 2.62 3.66 17.70
C GLY A 31 2.26 4.91 18.51
N ASN A 32 3.11 5.27 19.47
CA ASN A 32 3.01 6.52 20.20
C ASN A 32 4.34 7.28 20.08
N PRO A 33 4.39 8.44 19.41
CA PRO A 33 3.30 9.11 18.69
C PRO A 33 2.79 8.31 17.47
N LYS A 34 1.62 8.68 16.94
CA LYS A 34 1.01 8.03 15.77
C LYS A 34 2.00 8.04 14.59
N PRO A 35 2.27 6.88 13.95
CA PRO A 35 3.23 6.81 12.86
C PRO A 35 2.71 7.47 11.59
N GLU A 36 3.64 7.99 10.78
CA GLU A 36 3.39 8.43 9.42
C GLU A 36 3.45 7.26 8.43
N MET A 37 2.70 7.37 7.32
CA MET A 37 2.64 6.34 6.28
C MET A 37 2.83 6.99 4.91
N ARG A 38 3.74 6.44 4.10
CA ARG A 38 3.99 6.85 2.72
C ARG A 38 4.09 5.63 1.81
N TRP A 39 3.60 5.77 0.58
CA TRP A 39 3.67 4.71 -0.42
C TRP A 39 4.82 4.94 -1.39
N LEU A 40 5.47 3.84 -1.77
CA LEU A 40 6.54 3.82 -2.76
C LEU A 40 6.13 2.90 -3.91
N LYS A 41 6.48 3.29 -5.13
CA LYS A 41 6.40 2.45 -6.33
C LYS A 41 7.81 2.25 -6.87
N ASN A 42 8.27 1.01 -6.93
CA ASN A 42 9.63 0.66 -7.38
C ASN A 42 10.73 1.46 -6.67
N GLY A 43 10.60 1.62 -5.35
CA GLY A 43 11.57 2.35 -4.51
C GLY A 43 11.47 3.88 -4.54
N LYS A 44 10.60 4.45 -5.38
CA LYS A 44 10.41 5.92 -5.51
C LYS A 44 9.08 6.37 -4.90
N PRO A 45 8.97 7.63 -4.39
CA PRO A 45 7.71 8.19 -3.90
C PRO A 45 6.59 8.03 -4.93
N PHE A 46 5.46 7.47 -4.52
CA PHE A 46 4.32 7.30 -5.42
C PHE A 46 3.45 8.56 -5.42
N LYS A 47 3.33 9.19 -6.58
CA LYS A 47 2.51 10.38 -6.81
C LYS A 47 1.29 10.03 -7.66
N GLN A 48 0.31 10.94 -7.69
CA GLN A 48 -0.90 10.76 -8.49
C GLN A 48 -0.60 10.68 -10.00
N GLU A 49 0.41 11.42 -10.47
CA GLU A 49 0.91 11.41 -11.85
C GLU A 49 1.51 10.05 -12.27
N ASP A 50 1.97 9.22 -11.32
CA ASP A 50 2.56 7.90 -11.59
C ASP A 50 1.51 6.81 -11.91
N ARG A 51 0.22 7.18 -11.94
CA ARG A 51 -0.87 6.29 -12.31
C ARG A 51 -0.85 6.06 -13.82
N MET A 52 -0.17 5.00 -14.24
CA MET A 52 -0.19 4.54 -15.63
C MET A 52 -1.56 3.98 -16.00
N GLY A 53 -2.24 4.62 -16.95
CA GLY A 53 -3.51 4.16 -17.51
C GLY A 53 -4.74 4.53 -16.66
N GLY A 54 -5.39 5.64 -17.01
CA GLY A 54 -6.82 5.79 -16.78
C GLY A 54 -7.55 5.06 -17.90
N TYR A 55 -8.44 4.12 -17.56
CA TYR A 55 -9.51 3.77 -18.48
C TYR A 55 -10.30 5.07 -18.72
N LYS A 56 -10.40 5.50 -19.98
CA LYS A 56 -11.52 6.33 -20.42
C LYS A 56 -12.74 5.43 -20.58
#